data_AF-A0A496AU84-F1
#
_entry.id   AF-A0A496AU84-F1
#
_cell.length_a   1.000
_cell.length_b   1.000
_cell.length_c   1.000
_cell.angle_alpha   90.00
_cell.angle_beta   90.00
_cell.angle_gamma   90.00
#
_symmetry.space_group_name_H-M   'P 1'
#
loop_
_entity.id
_entity.type
_entity.pdbx_description
1 polymer ?
#
loop_
_entity_poly.entity_id
_entity_poly.type
_entity_poly.pdbx_seq_one_letter_code
_entity_poly.pdbx_strand_id
1 'polypeptide(L)'
;MSLNQWTTLQSPHIRQLAAELSKREMPVIVLLEPIADFEELLTFAEAHPTPIAYAPREPAWRLESVAARVREAIAIAAHEPLNDDDWELLARILLEHTEYLYTYPDAAAREQLDAGTALALASSVCSSVPQADLWRLAAFGRIANSLAEVAQAPADSHLIEPLDIAFSLANELNLPILEAASSVYNTVRASRAFIPKNLLTFPLTTQGFFRQLNVDFRMMEGVKSAVLDGDFAAAKSAYTLFRRQFLAESQGERGTGPRTTGEEVMAVEPVLERCDTASTAKSYLDALLRLSIHPAPAISGTTEIGIAALLLPEFRGSEQLLALALRRYQWITDAFFYPDGFHRERTLRAQVDAITDFARFLRCQRGHQPTELRSFLEKLIEACIALSHPELSFPELGTEPAPNFRADELHDDIKPQMTSHALPDTGYYVMRSGGGTDAQYLLFDTAQLEIRSFFAHGRQLLVGAPSIERDASDTRWITTPTFDFVESWHKARDIHHKRSIFYVKGDYFIVHDLFLGEGEQTFRLVPQQDKHLFVRTVGDADKLPTVLNT
;
A
#
# COMPACT_ATOMS: atom_id res chain seq x y z
N MET A 1 -24.09 10.25 -14.50
CA MET A 1 -24.18 9.85 -13.07
C MET A 1 -23.57 10.97 -12.25
N SER A 2 -24.15 11.37 -11.12
CA SER A 2 -23.61 12.48 -10.33
C SER A 2 -22.29 12.08 -9.67
N LEU A 3 -21.22 12.83 -9.96
CA LEU A 3 -19.90 12.67 -9.36
C LEU A 3 -19.92 12.76 -7.81
N ASN A 4 -20.99 13.27 -7.19
CA ASN A 4 -21.12 13.45 -5.73
C ASN A 4 -21.07 12.14 -4.91
N GLN A 5 -21.23 10.99 -5.55
CA GLN A 5 -21.18 9.69 -4.85
C GLN A 5 -19.74 9.20 -4.61
N TRP A 6 -18.73 9.83 -5.22
CA TRP A 6 -17.40 9.24 -5.36
C TRP A 6 -16.24 10.12 -4.87
N THR A 7 -16.52 11.33 -4.38
CA THR A 7 -15.48 12.28 -3.95
C THR A 7 -15.31 12.30 -2.43
N THR A 8 -14.05 12.23 -1.97
CA THR A 8 -13.67 12.48 -0.56
C THR A 8 -13.64 13.98 -0.22
N LEU A 9 -13.82 14.84 -1.22
CA LEU A 9 -13.76 16.28 -1.07
C LEU A 9 -15.07 16.80 -0.46
N GLN A 10 -14.91 17.61 0.58
CA GLN A 10 -16.03 18.29 1.21
C GLN A 10 -16.45 19.47 0.32
N SER A 11 -17.76 19.62 0.05
CA SER A 11 -18.29 20.73 -0.76
C SER A 11 -17.85 22.13 -0.28
N PRO A 12 -17.66 22.40 1.03
CA PRO A 12 -17.04 23.63 1.50
C PRO A 12 -15.64 23.90 0.93
N HIS A 13 -14.79 22.89 0.79
CA HIS A 13 -13.43 23.05 0.25
C HIS A 13 -13.47 23.37 -1.25
N ILE A 14 -14.36 22.72 -2.01
CA ILE A 14 -14.56 23.00 -3.45
C ILE A 14 -14.94 24.47 -3.64
N ARG A 15 -15.95 24.94 -2.90
CA ARG A 15 -16.42 26.33 -2.97
C ARG A 15 -15.37 27.33 -2.51
N GLN A 16 -14.63 27.01 -1.46
CA GLN A 16 -13.52 27.83 -0.99
C GLN A 16 -12.45 27.99 -2.07
N LEU A 17 -12.03 26.88 -2.70
CA LEU A 17 -11.05 26.93 -3.77
C LEU A 17 -11.59 27.67 -5.00
N ALA A 18 -12.84 27.42 -5.40
CA ALA A 18 -13.49 28.13 -6.51
C ALA A 18 -13.45 29.66 -6.30
N ALA A 19 -13.78 30.11 -5.09
CA ALA A 19 -13.73 31.52 -4.71
C ALA A 19 -12.31 32.10 -4.65
N GLU A 20 -11.27 31.29 -4.50
CA GLU A 20 -9.88 31.73 -4.56
C GLU A 20 -9.35 31.78 -5.99
N LEU A 21 -9.65 30.75 -6.79
CA LEU A 21 -9.29 30.70 -8.20
C LEU A 21 -9.92 31.85 -8.98
N SER A 22 -11.18 32.20 -8.69
CA SER A 22 -11.90 33.28 -9.37
C SER A 22 -11.28 34.66 -9.17
N LYS A 23 -10.47 34.86 -8.13
CA LYS A 23 -9.74 36.13 -7.88
C LYS A 23 -8.60 36.33 -8.86
N ARG A 24 -8.00 35.26 -9.38
CA ARG A 24 -6.85 35.26 -10.33
C ARG A 24 -5.65 36.08 -9.89
N GLU A 25 -5.36 36.14 -8.59
CA GLU A 25 -4.29 36.96 -8.02
C GLU A 25 -2.89 36.31 -8.09
N MET A 26 -2.66 35.35 -9.00
CA MET A 26 -1.43 34.56 -9.06
C MET A 26 -0.66 34.80 -10.37
N PRO A 27 0.13 35.89 -10.47
CA PRO A 27 0.71 36.34 -11.74
C PRO A 27 1.69 35.34 -12.37
N VAL A 28 2.36 34.50 -11.57
CA VAL A 28 3.30 33.48 -12.08
C VAL A 28 2.60 32.38 -12.87
N ILE A 29 1.30 32.14 -12.61
CA ILE A 29 0.52 31.06 -13.26
C ILE A 29 0.10 31.43 -14.68
N VAL A 30 0.01 32.73 -15.00
CA VAL A 30 -0.28 33.25 -16.36
C VAL A 30 0.78 32.84 -17.39
N LEU A 31 1.90 32.28 -16.93
CA LEU A 31 2.93 31.69 -17.79
C LEU A 31 2.54 30.29 -18.30
N LEU A 32 1.55 29.63 -17.69
CA LEU A 32 1.03 28.34 -18.17
C LEU A 32 -0.05 28.59 -19.24
N GLU A 33 0.29 28.36 -20.51
CA GLU A 33 -0.69 28.43 -21.59
C GLU A 33 -1.60 27.18 -21.57
N PRO A 34 -2.94 27.35 -21.54
CA PRO A 34 -3.86 26.22 -21.65
C PRO A 34 -3.77 25.59 -23.05
N ILE A 35 -3.75 24.26 -23.10
CA ILE A 35 -3.77 23.47 -24.33
C ILE A 35 -5.23 23.19 -24.75
N ALA A 36 -6.13 23.04 -23.79
CA ALA A 36 -7.54 22.74 -23.96
C ALA A 36 -8.39 23.81 -23.25
N ASP A 37 -9.60 24.04 -23.74
CA ASP A 37 -10.52 24.94 -23.03
C ASP A 37 -11.24 24.23 -21.87
N PHE A 38 -11.97 25.01 -21.06
CA PHE A 38 -12.75 24.46 -19.96
C PHE A 38 -13.79 23.42 -20.39
N GLU A 39 -14.44 23.59 -21.55
CA GLU A 39 -15.48 22.68 -22.05
C GLU A 39 -14.89 21.32 -22.42
N GLU A 40 -13.71 21.30 -23.04
CA GLU A 40 -12.96 20.08 -23.35
C GLU A 40 -12.52 19.34 -22.08
N LEU A 41 -11.98 20.06 -21.09
CA LEU A 41 -11.57 19.46 -19.82
C LEU A 41 -12.77 18.89 -19.05
N LEU A 42 -13.88 19.60 -19.01
CA LEU A 42 -15.11 19.14 -18.36
C LEU A 42 -15.67 17.89 -19.05
N THR A 43 -15.78 17.92 -20.38
CA THR A 43 -16.26 16.77 -21.17
C THR A 43 -15.40 15.53 -20.91
N PHE A 44 -14.07 15.70 -20.84
CA PHE A 44 -13.16 14.61 -20.49
C PHE A 44 -13.43 14.07 -19.08
N ALA A 45 -13.55 14.93 -18.08
CA ALA A 45 -13.76 14.53 -16.69
C ALA A 45 -15.12 13.82 -16.48
N GLU A 46 -16.14 14.17 -17.25
CA GLU A 46 -17.43 13.47 -17.22
C GLU A 46 -17.37 12.08 -17.89
N ALA A 47 -16.64 11.96 -19.00
CA ALA A 47 -16.43 10.69 -19.69
C ALA A 47 -15.51 9.74 -18.90
N HIS A 48 -14.62 10.31 -18.09
CA HIS A 48 -13.64 9.60 -17.27
C HIS A 48 -13.74 10.13 -15.83
N PRO A 49 -14.70 9.63 -15.03
CA PRO A 49 -14.79 10.02 -13.61
C PRO A 49 -13.60 9.46 -12.82
N THR A 50 -13.08 10.27 -11.88
CA THR A 50 -11.93 9.90 -11.04
C THR A 50 -12.18 8.57 -10.32
N PRO A 51 -11.38 7.53 -10.58
CA PRO A 51 -11.61 6.22 -10.01
C PRO A 51 -11.20 6.23 -8.54
N ILE A 52 -11.98 5.52 -7.71
CA ILE A 52 -11.60 5.31 -6.30
C ILE A 52 -10.35 4.44 -6.21
N ALA A 53 -10.23 3.45 -7.09
CA ALA A 53 -9.11 2.52 -7.15
C ALA A 53 -8.06 2.96 -8.18
N TYR A 54 -6.84 2.47 -8.02
CA TYR A 54 -5.77 2.71 -8.99
C TYR A 54 -6.04 1.97 -10.30
N ALA A 55 -5.98 2.69 -11.40
CA ALA A 55 -6.29 2.18 -12.74
C ALA A 55 -5.18 2.53 -13.74
N PRO A 56 -3.92 2.10 -13.53
CA PRO A 56 -2.78 2.50 -14.37
C PRO A 56 -2.86 1.98 -15.81
N ARG A 57 -3.66 0.93 -16.02
CA ARG A 57 -3.91 0.34 -17.33
C ARG A 57 -4.84 1.19 -18.18
N GLU A 58 -5.64 2.06 -17.55
CA GLU A 58 -6.50 3.00 -18.26
C GLU A 58 -5.66 4.22 -18.65
N PRO A 59 -5.49 4.52 -19.96
CA PRO A 59 -4.68 5.65 -20.40
C PRO A 59 -5.09 6.98 -19.76
N ALA A 60 -6.39 7.16 -19.49
CA ALA A 60 -6.92 8.32 -18.81
C ALA A 60 -6.28 8.55 -17.43
N TRP A 61 -5.90 7.49 -16.71
CA TRP A 61 -5.47 7.54 -15.31
C TRP A 61 -3.99 7.27 -15.09
N ARG A 62 -3.19 7.24 -16.16
CA ARG A 62 -1.73 7.29 -16.05
C ARG A 62 -1.30 8.58 -15.35
N LEU A 63 -0.27 8.51 -14.51
CA LEU A 63 0.15 9.67 -13.70
C LEU A 63 0.52 10.88 -14.54
N GLU A 64 1.21 10.68 -15.67
CA GLU A 64 1.53 11.74 -16.62
C GLU A 64 0.28 12.43 -17.18
N SER A 65 -0.74 11.64 -17.56
CA SER A 65 -1.99 12.17 -18.11
C SER A 65 -2.80 12.94 -17.05
N VAL A 66 -2.85 12.42 -15.82
CA VAL A 66 -3.48 13.13 -14.68
C VAL A 66 -2.70 14.42 -14.36
N ALA A 67 -1.37 14.37 -14.37
CA ALA A 67 -0.51 15.54 -14.14
C ALA A 67 -0.73 16.63 -15.20
N ALA A 68 -0.88 16.24 -16.47
CA ALA A 68 -1.22 17.16 -17.54
C ALA A 68 -2.56 17.87 -17.27
N ARG A 69 -3.61 17.14 -16.86
CA ARG A 69 -4.92 17.74 -16.55
C ARG A 69 -4.91 18.64 -15.32
N VAL A 70 -4.09 18.33 -14.31
CA VAL A 70 -3.89 19.23 -13.17
C VAL A 70 -3.24 20.55 -13.63
N ARG A 71 -2.21 20.49 -14.49
CA ARG A 71 -1.60 21.69 -15.08
C ARG A 71 -2.59 22.47 -15.93
N GLU A 72 -3.37 21.77 -16.74
CA GLU A 72 -4.40 22.34 -17.61
C GLU A 72 -5.46 23.09 -16.81
N ALA A 73 -6.00 22.46 -15.75
CA ALA A 73 -6.98 23.10 -14.87
C ALA A 73 -6.45 24.39 -14.23
N ILE A 74 -5.16 24.40 -13.86
CA ILE A 74 -4.49 25.58 -13.30
C ILE A 74 -4.28 26.66 -14.38
N ALA A 75 -3.93 26.28 -15.61
CA ALA A 75 -3.80 27.20 -16.74
C ALA A 75 -5.16 27.84 -17.10
N ILE A 76 -6.22 27.03 -17.24
CA ILE A 76 -7.59 27.50 -17.47
C ILE A 76 -8.00 28.51 -16.38
N ALA A 77 -7.72 28.22 -15.11
CA ALA A 77 -8.00 29.15 -14.01
C ALA A 77 -7.30 30.52 -14.17
N ALA A 78 -6.11 30.57 -14.78
CA ALA A 78 -5.40 31.82 -15.02
C ALA A 78 -5.93 32.59 -16.24
N HIS A 79 -6.44 31.91 -17.26
CA HIS A 79 -6.68 32.48 -18.59
C HIS A 79 -8.17 32.64 -18.95
N GLU A 80 -9.06 31.76 -18.50
CA GLU A 80 -10.43 31.69 -19.02
C GLU A 80 -11.48 32.31 -18.09
N PRO A 81 -12.35 33.22 -18.59
CA PRO A 81 -13.53 33.72 -17.87
C PRO A 81 -14.57 32.63 -17.66
N LEU A 82 -14.66 32.16 -16.42
CA LEU A 82 -15.65 31.19 -15.96
C LEU A 82 -16.72 31.87 -15.12
N ASN A 83 -17.94 31.35 -15.17
CA ASN A 83 -19.01 31.73 -14.24
C ASN A 83 -18.85 30.98 -12.89
N ASP A 84 -19.68 31.32 -11.90
CA ASP A 84 -19.55 30.76 -10.55
C ASP A 84 -19.70 29.22 -10.52
N ASP A 85 -20.61 28.67 -11.33
CA ASP A 85 -20.84 27.21 -11.41
C ASP A 85 -19.63 26.51 -12.07
N ASP A 86 -19.09 27.11 -13.14
CA ASP A 86 -17.90 26.62 -13.85
C ASP A 86 -16.66 26.65 -12.95
N TRP A 87 -16.51 27.67 -12.09
CA TRP A 87 -15.43 27.71 -11.09
C TRP A 87 -15.53 26.57 -10.08
N GLU A 88 -16.74 26.23 -9.61
CA GLU A 88 -16.94 25.08 -8.72
C GLU A 88 -16.59 23.76 -9.41
N LEU A 89 -16.97 23.59 -10.68
CA LEU A 89 -16.62 22.42 -11.48
C LEU A 89 -15.11 22.31 -11.74
N LEU A 90 -14.44 23.41 -12.11
CA LEU A 90 -12.99 23.42 -12.30
C LEU A 90 -12.24 23.10 -10.99
N ALA A 91 -12.65 23.73 -9.89
CA ALA A 91 -12.08 23.48 -8.56
C ALA A 91 -12.23 22.00 -8.16
N ARG A 92 -13.38 21.39 -8.46
CA ARG A 92 -13.62 19.97 -8.24
C ARG A 92 -12.66 19.11 -9.06
N ILE A 93 -12.57 19.33 -10.38
CA ILE A 93 -11.68 18.56 -11.27
C ILE A 93 -10.24 18.64 -10.76
N LEU A 94 -9.76 19.85 -10.46
CA LEU A 94 -8.42 20.10 -9.93
C LEU A 94 -8.17 19.32 -8.65
N LEU A 95 -9.08 19.40 -7.68
CA LEU A 95 -8.91 18.72 -6.39
C LEU A 95 -8.93 17.19 -6.52
N GLU A 96 -9.85 16.62 -7.31
CA GLU A 96 -9.94 15.16 -7.49
C GLU A 96 -8.68 14.60 -8.16
N HIS A 97 -8.19 15.28 -9.21
CA HIS A 97 -6.98 14.85 -9.91
C HIS A 97 -5.72 15.05 -9.05
N THR A 98 -5.65 16.12 -8.27
CA THR A 98 -4.55 16.37 -7.32
C THR A 98 -4.52 15.28 -6.24
N GLU A 99 -5.68 14.94 -5.70
CA GLU A 99 -5.83 13.87 -4.71
C GLU A 99 -5.46 12.49 -5.30
N TYR A 100 -5.78 12.24 -6.56
CA TYR A 100 -5.34 11.05 -7.30
C TYR A 100 -3.81 10.99 -7.38
N LEU A 101 -3.16 12.05 -7.86
CA LEU A 101 -1.70 12.11 -7.94
C LEU A 101 -1.05 11.91 -6.58
N TYR A 102 -1.62 12.49 -5.52
CA TYR A 102 -1.11 12.32 -4.16
C TYR A 102 -1.23 10.88 -3.67
N THR A 103 -2.38 10.25 -3.91
CA THR A 103 -2.71 8.90 -3.44
C THR A 103 -1.92 7.81 -4.17
N TYR A 104 -1.65 7.99 -5.47
CA TYR A 104 -0.99 7.03 -6.34
C TYR A 104 0.37 7.53 -6.83
N PRO A 105 1.46 7.18 -6.13
CA PRO A 105 2.78 7.69 -6.47
C PRO A 105 3.66 6.78 -7.34
N ASP A 106 3.26 5.53 -7.57
CA ASP A 106 4.13 4.53 -8.18
C ASP A 106 4.09 4.57 -9.71
N ALA A 107 5.23 4.91 -10.32
CA ALA A 107 5.43 5.03 -11.76
C ALA A 107 6.92 5.13 -12.11
N ALA A 108 7.25 5.18 -13.41
CA ALA A 108 8.62 5.48 -13.85
C ALA A 108 9.07 6.89 -13.38
N ALA A 109 10.38 7.09 -13.21
CA ALA A 109 10.94 8.34 -12.68
C ALA A 109 10.46 9.61 -13.41
N ARG A 110 10.26 9.52 -14.74
CA ARG A 110 9.71 10.62 -15.52
C ARG A 110 8.27 10.97 -15.13
N GLU A 111 7.39 9.97 -15.10
CA GLU A 111 5.99 10.14 -14.70
C GLU A 111 5.88 10.63 -13.24
N GLN A 112 6.75 10.15 -12.35
CA GLN A 112 6.85 10.63 -10.96
C GLN A 112 7.25 12.10 -10.88
N LEU A 113 8.15 12.56 -11.75
CA LEU A 113 8.56 13.95 -11.81
C LEU A 113 7.44 14.84 -12.35
N ASP A 114 6.72 14.39 -13.39
CA ASP A 114 5.54 15.09 -13.92
C ASP A 114 4.44 15.20 -12.85
N ALA A 115 4.11 14.10 -12.18
CA ALA A 115 3.17 14.06 -11.07
C ALA A 115 3.62 14.93 -9.90
N GLY A 116 4.90 14.87 -9.52
CA GLY A 116 5.48 15.71 -8.47
C GLY A 116 5.40 17.20 -8.81
N THR A 117 5.63 17.57 -10.07
CA THR A 117 5.55 18.95 -10.54
C THR A 117 4.12 19.47 -10.53
N ALA A 118 3.17 18.71 -11.09
CA ALA A 118 1.76 19.06 -11.07
C ALA A 118 1.20 19.16 -9.63
N LEU A 119 1.60 18.24 -8.75
CA LEU A 119 1.22 18.27 -7.34
C LEU A 119 1.82 19.47 -6.61
N ALA A 120 3.05 19.89 -6.94
CA ALA A 120 3.68 21.09 -6.36
C ALA A 120 2.91 22.36 -6.77
N LEU A 121 2.54 22.47 -8.05
CA LEU A 121 1.68 23.55 -8.56
C LEU A 121 0.34 23.57 -7.84
N ALA A 122 -0.40 22.46 -7.88
CA ALA A 122 -1.71 22.34 -7.25
C ALA A 122 -1.66 22.64 -5.75
N SER A 123 -0.66 22.15 -5.02
CA SER A 123 -0.49 22.43 -3.59
C SER A 123 -0.20 23.91 -3.27
N SER A 124 0.37 24.64 -4.23
CA SER A 124 0.67 26.06 -4.07
C SER A 124 -0.57 26.91 -4.39
N VAL A 125 -1.31 26.53 -5.43
CA VAL A 125 -2.59 27.16 -5.82
C VAL A 125 -3.67 26.90 -4.76
N CYS A 126 -3.83 25.66 -4.34
CA CYS A 126 -4.84 25.23 -3.38
C CYS A 126 -4.40 25.42 -1.93
N SER A 127 -3.55 26.41 -1.62
CA SER A 127 -2.90 26.55 -0.31
C SER A 127 -3.86 26.71 0.87
N SER A 128 -5.12 27.07 0.62
CA SER A 128 -6.17 27.21 1.62
C SER A 128 -6.85 25.89 2.01
N VAL A 129 -6.64 24.84 1.22
CA VAL A 129 -7.22 23.52 1.45
C VAL A 129 -6.35 22.76 2.48
N PRO A 130 -6.94 22.08 3.48
CA PRO A 130 -6.17 21.45 4.56
C PRO A 130 -5.11 20.45 4.09
N GLN A 131 -5.33 19.78 2.96
CA GLN A 131 -4.43 18.77 2.38
C GLN A 131 -3.20 19.37 1.68
N ALA A 132 -3.20 20.67 1.36
CA ALA A 132 -2.20 21.28 0.49
C ALA A 132 -0.77 21.18 1.05
N ASP A 133 -0.59 21.27 2.37
CA ASP A 133 0.71 21.05 3.01
C ASP A 133 1.28 19.67 2.70
N LEU A 134 0.46 18.62 2.81
CA LEU A 134 0.90 17.25 2.58
C LEU A 134 1.18 16.99 1.09
N TRP A 135 0.33 17.53 0.21
CA TRP A 135 0.56 17.50 -1.23
C TRP A 135 1.89 18.14 -1.60
N ARG A 136 2.18 19.31 -1.03
CA ARG A 136 3.42 20.05 -1.26
C ARG A 136 4.65 19.26 -0.82
N LEU A 137 4.60 18.66 0.37
CA LEU A 137 5.71 17.85 0.87
C LEU A 137 5.95 16.64 -0.03
N ALA A 138 4.90 15.90 -0.38
CA ALA A 138 5.01 14.77 -1.29
C ALA A 138 5.52 15.19 -2.67
N ALA A 139 5.04 16.31 -3.20
CA ALA A 139 5.43 16.87 -4.47
C ALA A 139 6.94 17.17 -4.54
N PHE A 140 7.44 17.99 -3.61
CA PHE A 140 8.87 18.31 -3.54
C PHE A 140 9.72 17.10 -3.21
N GLY A 141 9.17 16.13 -2.48
CA GLY A 141 9.78 14.84 -2.24
C GLY A 141 10.03 14.05 -3.54
N ARG A 142 9.00 13.92 -4.38
CA ARG A 142 9.08 13.27 -5.70
C ARG A 142 10.04 13.99 -6.62
N ILE A 143 10.02 15.32 -6.63
CA ILE A 143 10.97 16.15 -7.39
C ILE A 143 12.40 15.86 -6.93
N ALA A 144 12.67 15.89 -5.62
CA ALA A 144 14.00 15.61 -5.09
C ALA A 144 14.52 14.22 -5.49
N ASN A 145 13.63 13.22 -5.49
CA ASN A 145 13.97 11.84 -5.83
C ASN A 145 14.21 11.63 -7.33
N SER A 146 13.39 12.25 -8.19
CA SER A 146 13.29 11.86 -9.60
C SER A 146 13.98 12.86 -10.55
N LEU A 147 14.14 14.12 -10.13
CA LEU A 147 14.69 15.17 -11.00
C LEU A 147 16.13 14.87 -11.44
N ALA A 148 16.99 14.38 -10.54
CA ALA A 148 18.37 14.06 -10.87
C ALA A 148 18.49 12.92 -11.92
N GLU A 149 17.56 11.96 -11.88
CA GLU A 149 17.52 10.83 -12.81
C GLU A 149 17.04 11.29 -14.21
N VAL A 150 15.97 12.09 -14.25
CA VAL A 150 15.34 12.54 -15.50
C VAL A 150 16.14 13.65 -16.18
N ALA A 151 16.80 14.52 -15.41
CA ALA A 151 17.45 15.73 -15.93
C ALA A 151 18.72 15.51 -16.76
N GLN A 152 19.10 14.26 -17.02
CA GLN A 152 20.14 13.96 -18.00
C GLN A 152 19.74 14.36 -19.45
N ALA A 153 18.47 14.71 -19.68
CA ALA A 153 17.95 15.27 -20.93
C ALA A 153 17.47 16.74 -20.77
N PRO A 154 18.37 17.75 -20.83
CA PRO A 154 18.11 19.13 -20.37
C PRO A 154 17.23 20.02 -21.28
N ALA A 155 16.42 19.48 -22.19
CA ALA A 155 15.74 20.28 -23.22
C ALA A 155 14.19 20.21 -23.22
N ASP A 156 13.56 19.48 -22.31
CA ASP A 156 12.10 19.33 -22.32
C ASP A 156 11.40 20.50 -21.61
N SER A 157 10.96 21.49 -22.39
CA SER A 157 10.25 22.67 -21.88
C SER A 157 8.97 22.31 -21.15
N HIS A 158 8.26 21.26 -21.58
CA HIS A 158 6.99 20.84 -20.97
C HIS A 158 7.15 20.35 -19.53
N LEU A 159 8.35 19.90 -19.16
CA LEU A 159 8.67 19.51 -17.79
C LEU A 159 9.26 20.67 -16.99
N ILE A 160 10.16 21.42 -17.62
CA ILE A 160 10.96 22.44 -16.96
C ILE A 160 10.15 23.68 -16.56
N GLU A 161 9.27 24.16 -17.44
CA GLU A 161 8.52 25.38 -17.19
C GLU A 161 7.52 25.23 -16.03
N PRO A 162 6.68 24.18 -15.99
CA PRO A 162 5.82 23.93 -14.83
C PRO A 162 6.60 23.77 -13.52
N LEU A 163 7.80 23.19 -13.59
CA LEU A 163 8.68 23.05 -12.43
C LEU A 163 9.20 24.41 -11.94
N ASP A 164 9.67 25.26 -12.85
CA ASP A 164 10.14 26.60 -12.52
C ASP A 164 9.01 27.45 -11.89
N ILE A 165 7.79 27.33 -12.41
CA ILE A 165 6.59 27.99 -11.88
C ILE A 165 6.25 27.47 -10.49
N ALA A 166 6.30 26.15 -10.28
CA ALA A 166 6.02 25.53 -8.97
C ALA A 166 6.95 26.04 -7.86
N PHE A 167 8.26 26.05 -8.11
CA PHE A 167 9.25 26.57 -7.15
C PHE A 167 9.08 28.07 -6.90
N SER A 168 8.82 28.84 -7.95
CA SER A 168 8.62 30.29 -7.85
C SER A 168 7.40 30.64 -7.02
N LEU A 169 6.27 29.99 -7.31
CA LEU A 169 5.00 30.20 -6.61
C LEU A 169 5.10 29.80 -5.14
N ALA A 170 5.71 28.66 -4.83
CA ALA A 170 5.94 28.23 -3.45
C ALA A 170 6.83 29.21 -2.67
N ASN A 171 7.83 29.81 -3.31
CA ASN A 171 8.69 30.82 -2.67
C ASN A 171 7.98 32.15 -2.46
N GLU A 172 7.18 32.60 -3.44
CA GLU A 172 6.41 33.84 -3.38
C GLU A 172 5.37 33.79 -2.25
N LEU A 173 4.65 32.67 -2.15
CA LEU A 173 3.64 32.43 -1.13
C LEU A 173 4.24 32.01 0.23
N ASN A 174 5.57 31.99 0.35
CA ASN A 174 6.30 31.59 1.56
C ASN A 174 5.88 30.18 2.08
N LEU A 175 5.60 29.26 1.15
CA LEU A 175 5.18 27.87 1.38
C LEU A 175 6.35 26.87 1.47
N PRO A 176 6.43 25.99 2.48
CA PRO A 176 7.60 25.14 2.73
C PRO A 176 8.13 24.38 1.50
N ILE A 177 9.42 24.50 1.20
CA ILE A 177 10.11 23.76 0.13
C ILE A 177 11.15 22.85 0.78
N LEU A 178 11.23 21.59 0.34
CA LEU A 178 12.24 20.67 0.85
C LEU A 178 13.64 21.12 0.41
N GLU A 179 14.57 21.16 1.36
CA GLU A 179 15.98 21.48 1.08
C GLU A 179 16.58 20.55 0.03
N ALA A 180 16.30 19.25 0.12
CA ALA A 180 16.75 18.28 -0.88
C ALA A 180 16.23 18.61 -2.29
N ALA A 181 14.96 19.01 -2.41
CA ALA A 181 14.38 19.39 -3.70
C ALA A 181 15.05 20.65 -4.27
N SER A 182 15.25 21.68 -3.43
CA SER A 182 15.95 22.90 -3.83
C SER A 182 17.40 22.63 -4.22
N SER A 183 18.09 21.75 -3.50
CA SER A 183 19.48 21.37 -3.77
C SER A 183 19.61 20.64 -5.11
N VAL A 184 18.76 19.64 -5.36
CA VAL A 184 18.72 18.91 -6.63
C VAL A 184 18.32 19.84 -7.77
N TYR A 185 17.31 20.68 -7.57
CA TYR A 185 16.89 21.68 -8.55
C TYR A 185 18.04 22.61 -8.94
N ASN A 186 18.75 23.19 -7.97
CA ASN A 186 19.90 24.07 -8.25
C ASN A 186 21.07 23.36 -8.93
N THR A 187 21.31 22.10 -8.58
CA THR A 187 22.35 21.28 -9.19
C THR A 187 22.04 21.04 -10.67
N VAL A 188 20.79 20.68 -10.98
CA VAL A 188 20.32 20.45 -12.34
C VAL A 188 20.19 21.75 -13.14
N ARG A 189 19.74 22.83 -12.49
CA ARG A 189 19.46 24.15 -13.08
C ARG A 189 20.54 25.14 -12.68
N ALA A 190 21.81 24.77 -12.88
CA ALA A 190 22.98 25.55 -12.44
C ALA A 190 22.94 27.05 -12.80
N SER A 191 22.21 27.42 -13.85
CA SER A 191 22.02 28.82 -14.28
C SER A 191 21.01 29.65 -13.47
N ARG A 192 20.20 29.05 -12.58
CA ARG A 192 19.08 29.74 -11.89
C ARG A 192 19.24 29.99 -10.39
N ALA A 193 20.27 29.45 -9.74
CA ALA A 193 20.65 29.70 -8.33
C ALA A 193 19.45 30.07 -7.41
N PHE A 194 18.45 29.20 -7.34
CA PHE A 194 17.21 29.45 -6.61
C PHE A 194 17.45 29.35 -5.10
N ILE A 195 17.08 30.40 -4.36
CA ILE A 195 17.22 30.46 -2.90
C ILE A 195 15.84 30.66 -2.28
N PRO A 196 15.21 29.60 -1.73
CA PRO A 196 13.91 29.70 -1.11
C PRO A 196 14.00 30.35 0.28
N LYS A 197 13.00 31.14 0.66
CA LYS A 197 12.91 31.82 1.97
C LYS A 197 12.46 30.88 3.11
N ASN A 198 12.05 29.67 2.76
CA ASN A 198 11.14 28.80 3.49
C ASN A 198 11.57 27.32 3.35
N LEU A 199 12.84 27.05 3.69
CA LEU A 199 13.39 25.71 3.66
C LEU A 199 12.84 24.83 4.78
N LEU A 200 12.34 23.66 4.41
CA LEU A 200 12.08 22.56 5.33
C LEU A 200 13.25 21.57 5.26
N THR A 201 13.92 21.42 6.39
CA THR A 201 15.06 20.54 6.57
C THR A 201 14.66 19.34 7.42
N PHE A 202 15.16 18.16 7.09
CA PHE A 202 15.02 16.96 7.92
C PHE A 202 16.37 16.56 8.52
N PRO A 203 16.45 16.22 9.83
CA PRO A 203 15.34 16.19 10.79
C PRO A 203 14.77 17.58 11.10
N LEU A 204 13.47 17.65 11.41
CA LEU A 204 12.79 18.91 11.72
C LEU A 204 13.54 19.72 12.78
N THR A 205 13.50 21.05 12.70
CA THR A 205 13.92 21.90 13.83
C THR A 205 12.85 21.91 14.93
N THR A 206 13.18 22.40 16.12
CA THR A 206 12.16 22.57 17.18
C THR A 206 11.04 23.52 16.73
N GLN A 207 11.40 24.63 16.09
CA GLN A 207 10.43 25.57 15.55
C GLN A 207 9.59 24.94 14.43
N GLY A 208 10.22 24.14 13.55
CA GLY A 208 9.53 23.39 12.51
C GLY A 208 8.45 22.45 13.07
N PHE A 209 8.76 21.72 14.14
CA PHE A 209 7.80 20.86 14.84
C PHE A 209 6.56 21.63 15.30
N PHE A 210 6.73 22.74 16.03
CA PHE A 210 5.58 23.51 16.53
C PHE A 210 4.77 24.22 15.44
N ARG A 211 5.37 24.51 14.27
CA ARG A 211 4.62 25.04 13.12
C ARG A 211 3.66 24.01 12.51
N GLN A 212 3.98 22.72 12.63
CA GLN A 212 3.18 21.61 12.10
C GLN A 212 2.12 21.12 13.11
N LEU A 213 2.14 21.66 14.33
CA LEU A 213 1.23 21.28 15.40
C LEU A 213 -0.07 22.09 15.33
N ASN A 214 -1.22 21.46 15.59
CA ASN A 214 -2.47 22.19 15.77
C ASN A 214 -2.50 22.72 17.21
N VAL A 215 -1.92 23.90 17.43
CA VAL A 215 -1.87 24.53 18.76
C VAL A 215 -3.26 24.90 19.31
N ASP A 216 -4.30 24.85 18.48
CA ASP A 216 -5.70 25.05 18.87
C ASP A 216 -6.40 23.74 19.27
N PHE A 217 -5.69 22.61 19.24
CA PHE A 217 -6.21 21.36 19.75
C PHE A 217 -6.48 21.46 21.26
N ARG A 218 -7.50 20.73 21.74
CA ARG A 218 -7.94 20.76 23.13
C ARG A 218 -6.77 20.47 24.09
N MET A 219 -6.69 21.21 25.20
CA MET A 219 -5.65 21.11 26.24
C MET A 219 -4.24 21.58 25.83
N MET A 220 -4.11 22.29 24.70
CA MET A 220 -2.83 22.83 24.22
C MET A 220 -2.62 24.32 24.51
N GLU A 221 -3.41 24.93 25.40
CA GLU A 221 -3.37 26.37 25.69
C GLU A 221 -1.98 26.83 26.15
N GLY A 222 -1.32 26.04 27.00
CA GLY A 222 0.05 26.30 27.45
C GLY A 222 1.09 26.21 26.32
N VAL A 223 0.89 25.29 25.37
CA VAL A 223 1.75 25.17 24.18
C VAL A 223 1.56 26.37 23.27
N LYS A 224 0.30 26.74 23.00
CA LYS A 224 -0.06 27.89 22.16
C LYS A 224 0.55 29.18 22.69
N SER A 225 0.40 29.46 23.98
CA SER A 225 0.99 30.66 24.62
C SER A 225 2.51 30.69 24.43
N ALA A 226 3.21 29.61 24.78
CA ALA A 226 4.66 29.55 24.68
C ALA A 226 5.18 29.68 23.23
N VAL A 227 4.45 29.13 22.25
CA VAL A 227 4.78 29.28 20.82
C VAL A 227 4.62 30.72 20.35
N LEU A 228 3.56 31.42 20.78
CA LEU A 228 3.33 32.83 20.45
C LEU A 228 4.41 33.74 21.06
N ASP A 229 4.88 33.42 22.26
CA ASP A 229 5.97 34.14 22.94
C ASP A 229 7.37 33.82 22.38
N GLY A 230 7.47 32.82 21.48
CA GLY A 230 8.74 32.34 20.93
C GLY A 230 9.59 31.51 21.91
N ASP A 231 9.05 31.15 23.08
CA ASP A 231 9.72 30.30 24.07
C ASP A 231 9.51 28.81 23.75
N PHE A 232 10.31 28.31 22.81
CA PHE A 232 10.24 26.92 22.40
C PHE A 232 10.70 25.91 23.47
N ALA A 233 11.40 26.35 24.52
CA ALA A 233 11.76 25.48 25.63
C ALA A 233 10.54 25.27 26.55
N ALA A 234 9.82 26.35 26.88
CA ALA A 234 8.54 26.26 27.58
C ALA A 234 7.50 25.47 26.77
N ALA A 235 7.43 25.69 25.45
CA ALA A 235 6.51 24.96 24.57
C ALA A 235 6.73 23.44 24.60
N LYS A 236 8.00 22.97 24.64
CA LYS A 236 8.33 21.54 24.78
C LYS A 236 7.84 20.95 26.10
N SER A 237 8.09 21.67 27.20
CA SER A 237 7.67 21.26 28.54
C SER A 237 6.14 21.20 28.63
N ALA A 238 5.45 22.22 28.12
CA ALA A 238 3.99 22.26 28.06
C ALA A 238 3.41 21.12 27.20
N TYR A 239 4.00 20.85 26.03
CA TYR A 239 3.52 19.77 25.16
C TYR A 239 3.73 18.39 25.79
N THR A 240 4.86 18.17 26.46
CA THR A 240 5.13 16.91 27.18
C THR A 240 4.10 16.70 28.31
N LEU A 241 3.76 17.77 29.05
CA LEU A 241 2.71 17.70 30.07
C LEU A 241 1.34 17.37 29.46
N PHE A 242 0.97 18.06 28.38
CA PHE A 242 -0.25 17.79 27.62
C PHE A 242 -0.35 16.31 27.21
N ARG A 243 0.70 15.75 26.59
CA ARG A 243 0.70 14.36 26.13
C ARG A 243 0.50 13.36 27.25
N ARG A 244 1.14 13.57 28.40
CA ARG A 244 0.96 12.72 29.58
C ARG A 244 -0.49 12.75 30.09
N GLN A 245 -1.10 13.94 30.13
CA GLN A 245 -2.50 14.09 30.53
C GLN A 245 -3.45 13.44 29.51
N PHE A 246 -3.26 13.71 28.22
CA PHE A 246 -4.07 13.15 27.14
C PHE A 246 -4.06 11.61 27.13
N LEU A 247 -2.89 11.00 27.36
CA LEU A 247 -2.75 9.55 27.47
C LEU A 247 -3.41 9.00 28.75
N ALA A 248 -3.32 9.71 29.88
CA ALA A 248 -3.98 9.30 31.12
C ALA A 248 -5.52 9.35 31.01
N GLU A 249 -6.09 10.40 30.39
CA GLU A 249 -7.53 10.50 30.13
C GLU A 249 -8.02 9.37 29.22
N SER A 250 -7.25 9.09 28.16
CA SER A 250 -7.52 7.99 27.22
C SER A 250 -7.56 6.60 27.86
N GLN A 251 -6.77 6.38 28.92
CA GLN A 251 -6.74 5.12 29.66
C GLN A 251 -7.89 5.02 30.65
N GLY A 252 -8.30 6.14 31.27
CA GLY A 252 -9.39 6.19 32.25
C GLY A 252 -10.77 5.90 31.66
N GLU A 253 -10.98 6.15 30.36
CA GLU A 253 -12.23 5.82 29.66
C GLU A 253 -12.45 4.31 29.44
N ARG A 254 -11.39 3.49 29.55
CA ARG A 254 -11.53 2.01 29.59
C ARG A 254 -12.02 1.61 30.97
N GLY A 255 -13.34 1.70 31.12
CA GLY A 255 -14.04 1.72 32.39
C GLY A 255 -13.57 0.71 33.45
N THR A 256 -13.78 1.12 34.69
CA THR A 256 -13.77 0.29 35.92
C THR A 256 -14.84 -0.80 35.93
N GLY A 257 -15.34 -1.23 34.77
CA GLY A 257 -16.23 -2.38 34.64
C GLY A 257 -15.54 -3.64 35.17
N PRO A 258 -16.27 -4.53 35.85
CA PRO A 258 -15.70 -5.77 36.38
C PRO A 258 -15.08 -6.56 35.23
N ARG A 259 -13.75 -6.70 35.26
CA ARG A 259 -13.01 -7.57 34.33
C ARG A 259 -13.58 -8.98 34.45
N THR A 260 -14.27 -9.43 33.41
CA THR A 260 -14.62 -10.84 33.25
C THR A 260 -13.31 -11.62 33.17
N THR A 261 -13.07 -12.43 34.20
CA THR A 261 -11.87 -13.25 34.37
C THR A 261 -11.78 -14.26 33.22
N GLY A 262 -10.99 -13.96 32.20
CA GLY A 262 -10.78 -14.88 31.08
C GLY A 262 -10.10 -14.29 29.85
N GLU A 263 -10.24 -12.98 29.61
CA GLU A 263 -9.54 -12.31 28.51
C GLU A 263 -8.20 -11.75 29.03
N GLU A 264 -7.10 -12.47 28.81
CA GLU A 264 -5.78 -11.87 28.76
C GLU A 264 -5.76 -10.89 27.57
N VAL A 265 -6.25 -9.68 27.80
CA VAL A 265 -6.15 -8.59 26.83
C VAL A 265 -4.67 -8.33 26.61
N MET A 266 -4.14 -8.77 25.46
CA MET A 266 -2.81 -8.41 24.99
C MET A 266 -2.63 -6.89 25.15
N ALA A 267 -1.78 -6.51 26.11
CA ALA A 267 -1.64 -5.13 26.52
C ALA A 267 -1.13 -4.29 25.34
N VAL A 268 -1.99 -3.41 24.81
CA VAL A 268 -1.64 -2.35 23.84
C VAL A 268 -0.70 -1.29 24.47
N GLU A 269 -0.32 -1.47 25.74
CA GLU A 269 0.44 -0.54 26.56
C GLU A 269 1.83 -0.13 26.02
N PRO A 270 2.67 -0.99 25.41
CA PRO A 270 4.06 -0.62 25.11
C PRO A 270 4.20 0.44 23.99
N VAL A 271 3.21 0.52 23.08
CA VAL A 271 3.28 1.42 21.92
C VAL A 271 2.90 2.85 22.32
N LEU A 272 1.95 3.00 23.26
CA LEU A 272 1.48 4.30 23.73
C LEU A 272 2.50 5.01 24.65
N GLU A 273 3.23 4.25 25.47
CA GLU A 273 4.23 4.79 26.39
C GLU A 273 5.38 5.54 25.70
N ARG A 274 5.63 5.25 24.42
CA ARG A 274 6.74 5.88 23.68
C ARG A 274 6.44 7.30 23.23
N CYS A 275 5.17 7.73 23.19
CA CYS A 275 4.74 9.02 22.61
C CYS A 275 4.38 10.10 23.64
N ASP A 276 4.90 10.02 24.87
CA ASP A 276 4.58 10.94 25.97
C ASP A 276 5.43 12.23 25.97
N THR A 277 6.49 12.31 25.14
CA THR A 277 7.40 13.47 25.07
C THR A 277 7.34 14.22 23.76
N ALA A 278 7.66 15.52 23.81
CA ALA A 278 7.84 16.35 22.61
C ALA A 278 8.91 15.80 21.65
N SER A 279 9.99 15.22 22.19
CA SER A 279 11.08 14.67 21.38
C SER A 279 10.63 13.44 20.58
N THR A 280 9.87 12.54 21.21
CA THR A 280 9.35 11.37 20.50
C THR A 280 8.30 11.78 19.47
N ALA A 281 7.32 12.61 19.84
CA ALA A 281 6.30 13.09 18.92
C ALA A 281 6.90 13.78 17.69
N LYS A 282 7.94 14.60 17.90
CA LYS A 282 8.71 15.20 16.81
C LYS A 282 9.36 14.15 15.90
N SER A 283 9.93 13.09 16.46
CA SER A 283 10.56 12.02 15.68
C SER A 283 9.53 11.24 14.86
N TYR A 284 8.35 11.01 15.42
CA TYR A 284 7.21 10.44 14.68
C TYR A 284 6.76 11.37 13.56
N LEU A 285 6.62 12.67 13.81
CA LEU A 285 6.27 13.62 12.76
C LEU A 285 7.33 13.68 11.65
N ASP A 286 8.62 13.64 12.00
CA ASP A 286 9.71 13.57 11.02
C ASP A 286 9.56 12.34 10.12
N ALA A 287 9.34 11.17 10.73
CA ALA A 287 9.12 9.92 10.03
C ALA A 287 7.86 9.97 9.16
N LEU A 288 6.75 10.49 9.69
CA LEU A 288 5.49 10.67 8.97
C LEU A 288 5.66 11.52 7.71
N LEU A 289 6.29 12.68 7.85
CA LEU A 289 6.51 13.58 6.73
C LEU A 289 7.42 12.94 5.68
N ARG A 290 8.47 12.23 6.10
CA ARG A 290 9.32 11.43 5.19
C ARG A 290 8.55 10.32 4.49
N LEU A 291 7.69 9.58 5.20
CA LEU A 291 6.86 8.52 4.61
C LEU A 291 5.79 9.08 3.67
N SER A 292 5.30 10.30 3.93
CA SER A 292 4.39 11.01 3.01
C SER A 292 5.09 11.42 1.71
N ILE A 293 6.41 11.61 1.75
CA ILE A 293 7.27 11.91 0.60
C ILE A 293 7.52 10.67 -0.27
N HIS A 294 7.61 9.48 0.34
CA HIS A 294 7.99 8.28 -0.39
C HIS A 294 6.93 7.82 -1.40
N PRO A 295 7.35 7.52 -2.65
CA PRO A 295 6.44 7.27 -3.75
C PRO A 295 5.98 5.82 -3.92
N ALA A 296 6.34 4.91 -3.01
CA ALA A 296 5.77 3.58 -2.97
C ALA A 296 5.17 3.42 -1.57
N PRO A 297 3.85 3.22 -1.43
CA PRO A 297 3.26 3.03 -0.12
C PRO A 297 3.53 1.57 0.28
N ALA A 298 4.74 1.28 0.74
CA ALA A 298 5.02 0.04 1.43
C ALA A 298 3.97 -0.14 2.55
N ILE A 299 3.52 -1.38 2.76
CA ILE A 299 2.49 -1.69 3.75
C ILE A 299 2.92 -1.15 5.12
N SER A 300 4.20 -1.31 5.47
CA SER A 300 4.80 -0.76 6.67
C SER A 300 4.74 0.77 6.72
N GLY A 301 5.14 1.47 5.65
CA GLY A 301 5.06 2.93 5.58
C GLY A 301 3.62 3.46 5.75
N THR A 302 2.65 2.80 5.11
CA THR A 302 1.22 3.12 5.25
C THR A 302 0.72 2.88 6.68
N THR A 303 1.15 1.77 7.28
CA THR A 303 0.85 1.42 8.66
C THR A 303 1.38 2.46 9.64
N GLU A 304 2.63 2.88 9.50
CA GLU A 304 3.22 3.91 10.35
C GLU A 304 2.49 5.25 10.19
N ILE A 305 2.07 5.61 8.96
CA ILE A 305 1.24 6.81 8.73
C ILE A 305 -0.07 6.73 9.51
N GLY A 306 -0.80 5.63 9.35
CA GLY A 306 -2.09 5.42 10.00
C GLY A 306 -1.98 5.38 11.53
N ILE A 307 -1.00 4.62 12.06
CA ILE A 307 -0.76 4.52 13.50
C ILE A 307 -0.41 5.89 14.08
N ALA A 308 0.54 6.60 13.50
CA ALA A 308 0.95 7.88 14.07
C ALA A 308 -0.16 8.94 13.97
N ALA A 309 -0.99 8.93 12.92
CA ALA A 309 -2.18 9.78 12.82
C ALA A 309 -3.20 9.50 13.96
N LEU A 310 -3.38 8.23 14.33
CA LEU A 310 -4.24 7.83 15.46
C LEU A 310 -3.63 8.18 16.82
N LEU A 311 -2.31 8.07 16.96
CA LEU A 311 -1.60 8.32 18.21
C LEU A 311 -1.41 9.81 18.50
N LEU A 312 -1.31 10.64 17.46
CA LEU A 312 -0.98 12.06 17.51
C LEU A 312 -2.05 12.89 16.78
N PRO A 313 -3.33 12.82 17.22
CA PRO A 313 -4.44 13.51 16.54
C PRO A 313 -4.29 15.04 16.54
N GLU A 314 -3.48 15.59 17.43
CA GLU A 314 -3.19 17.02 17.51
C GLU A 314 -2.25 17.56 16.41
N PHE A 315 -1.69 16.69 15.57
CA PHE A 315 -0.94 17.15 14.40
C PHE A 315 -1.87 17.75 13.36
N ARG A 316 -1.43 18.84 12.71
CA ARG A 316 -2.15 19.36 11.55
C ARG A 316 -2.14 18.29 10.47
N GLY A 317 -3.30 18.04 9.86
CA GLY A 317 -3.40 17.02 8.82
C GLY A 317 -3.58 15.59 9.35
N SER A 318 -3.72 15.36 10.66
CA SER A 318 -3.83 13.99 11.22
C SER A 318 -5.01 13.20 10.62
N GLU A 319 -6.19 13.80 10.53
CA GLU A 319 -7.36 13.18 9.88
C GLU A 319 -7.10 12.88 8.39
N GLN A 320 -6.44 13.79 7.69
CA GLN A 320 -6.07 13.64 6.27
C GLN A 320 -5.03 12.53 6.08
N LEU A 321 -4.06 12.40 6.99
CA LEU A 321 -3.08 11.32 7.01
C LEU A 321 -3.73 9.97 7.29
N LEU A 322 -4.71 9.92 8.21
CA LEU A 322 -5.49 8.71 8.46
C LEU A 322 -6.31 8.31 7.23
N ALA A 323 -7.00 9.26 6.60
CA ALA A 323 -7.76 9.04 5.37
C ALA A 323 -6.84 8.56 4.22
N LEU A 324 -5.65 9.16 4.08
CA LEU A 324 -4.63 8.70 3.14
C LEU A 324 -4.19 7.27 3.43
N ALA A 325 -3.90 6.94 4.69
CA ALA A 325 -3.48 5.60 5.07
C ALA A 325 -4.55 4.56 4.71
N LEU A 326 -5.83 4.85 4.99
CA LEU A 326 -6.95 3.99 4.63
C LEU A 326 -7.08 3.79 3.11
N ARG A 327 -6.94 4.87 2.32
CA ARG A 327 -6.94 4.76 0.85
C ARG A 327 -5.75 3.98 0.31
N ARG A 328 -4.56 4.20 0.89
CA ARG A 328 -3.36 3.43 0.55
C ARG A 328 -3.53 1.97 0.90
N TYR A 329 -4.17 1.64 2.02
CA TYR A 329 -4.51 0.26 2.32
C TYR A 329 -5.44 -0.34 1.27
N GLN A 330 -6.52 0.35 0.89
CA GLN A 330 -7.40 -0.12 -0.18
C GLN A 330 -6.62 -0.38 -1.49
N TRP A 331 -5.73 0.54 -1.84
CA TRP A 331 -4.85 0.34 -2.99
C TRP A 331 -3.94 -0.89 -2.81
N ILE A 332 -3.29 -1.02 -1.66
CA ILE A 332 -2.41 -2.13 -1.32
C ILE A 332 -3.15 -3.45 -1.43
N THR A 333 -4.38 -3.54 -0.89
CA THR A 333 -5.20 -4.76 -0.95
C THR A 333 -5.48 -5.15 -2.40
N ASP A 334 -5.80 -4.18 -3.25
CA ASP A 334 -6.13 -4.42 -4.66
C ASP A 334 -4.88 -4.72 -5.52
N ALA A 335 -3.74 -4.11 -5.18
CA ALA A 335 -2.52 -4.19 -5.96
C ALA A 335 -1.65 -5.42 -5.62
N PHE A 336 -1.59 -5.80 -4.34
CA PHE A 336 -0.62 -6.79 -3.85
C PHE A 336 -1.25 -8.09 -3.38
N PHE A 337 -2.57 -8.23 -3.39
CA PHE A 337 -3.23 -9.46 -2.97
C PHE A 337 -4.08 -10.05 -4.07
N TYR A 338 -4.18 -11.37 -4.04
CA TYR A 338 -5.16 -12.12 -4.81
C TYR A 338 -6.54 -12.02 -4.15
N PRO A 339 -7.63 -12.19 -4.91
CA PRO A 339 -8.99 -12.25 -4.37
C PRO A 339 -9.23 -13.37 -3.36
N ASP A 340 -8.33 -14.34 -3.19
CA ASP A 340 -8.40 -15.37 -2.14
C ASP A 340 -7.64 -14.98 -0.85
N GLY A 341 -7.00 -13.81 -0.82
CA GLY A 341 -6.36 -13.25 0.38
C GLY A 341 -4.88 -13.59 0.53
N PHE A 342 -4.22 -14.19 -0.46
CA PHE A 342 -2.77 -14.37 -0.42
C PHE A 342 -2.02 -13.25 -1.14
N HIS A 343 -0.81 -12.94 -0.67
CA HIS A 343 0.06 -11.94 -1.28
C HIS A 343 0.51 -12.37 -2.69
N ARG A 344 0.57 -11.43 -3.63
CA ARG A 344 0.87 -11.68 -5.05
C ARG A 344 2.28 -12.15 -5.33
N GLU A 345 3.22 -11.83 -4.45
CA GLU A 345 4.58 -12.40 -4.48
C GLU A 345 4.60 -13.90 -4.15
N ARG A 346 3.47 -14.45 -3.66
CA ARG A 346 3.30 -15.87 -3.34
C ARG A 346 4.32 -16.40 -2.32
N THR A 347 4.91 -15.52 -1.51
CA THR A 347 5.81 -15.86 -0.41
C THR A 347 5.12 -15.78 0.95
N LEU A 348 5.55 -16.62 1.89
CA LEU A 348 5.03 -16.55 3.25
C LEU A 348 5.54 -15.30 3.98
N ARG A 349 6.78 -14.87 3.71
CA ARG A 349 7.37 -13.65 4.29
C ARG A 349 6.49 -12.43 4.04
N ALA A 350 6.18 -12.14 2.78
CA ALA A 350 5.38 -10.99 2.40
C ALA A 350 3.96 -11.06 3.00
N GLN A 351 3.35 -12.25 3.03
CA GLN A 351 2.04 -12.46 3.65
C GLN A 351 2.06 -12.16 5.16
N VAL A 352 3.07 -12.66 5.89
CA VAL A 352 3.18 -12.47 7.35
C VAL A 352 3.51 -11.02 7.70
N ASP A 353 4.40 -10.38 6.95
CA ASP A 353 4.75 -8.98 7.16
C ASP A 353 3.52 -8.09 6.94
N ALA A 354 2.73 -8.36 5.89
CA ALA A 354 1.46 -7.68 5.66
C ALA A 354 0.48 -7.88 6.83
N ILE A 355 0.22 -9.13 7.25
CA ILE A 355 -0.69 -9.42 8.37
C ILE A 355 -0.25 -8.66 9.62
N THR A 356 1.06 -8.67 9.91
CA THR A 356 1.64 -7.96 11.05
C THR A 356 1.30 -6.48 10.99
N ASP A 357 1.48 -5.84 9.85
CA ASP A 357 1.24 -4.42 9.64
C ASP A 357 -0.27 -4.04 9.70
N PHE A 358 -1.15 -4.80 9.03
CA PHE A 358 -2.61 -4.61 9.15
C PHE A 358 -3.09 -4.79 10.60
N ALA A 359 -2.61 -5.82 11.29
CA ALA A 359 -2.96 -6.08 12.69
C ALA A 359 -2.46 -4.95 13.61
N ARG A 360 -1.24 -4.45 13.40
CA ARG A 360 -0.69 -3.31 14.15
C ARG A 360 -1.57 -2.06 13.99
N PHE A 361 -1.98 -1.72 12.77
CA PHE A 361 -2.86 -0.58 12.53
C PHE A 361 -4.24 -0.74 13.21
N LEU A 362 -4.89 -1.89 13.04
CA LEU A 362 -6.21 -2.16 13.63
C LEU A 362 -6.17 -2.18 15.16
N ARG A 363 -5.05 -2.60 15.78
CA ARG A 363 -4.85 -2.52 17.25
C ARG A 363 -4.79 -1.08 17.76
N CYS A 364 -4.31 -0.14 16.96
CA CYS A 364 -4.22 1.28 17.33
C CYS A 364 -5.54 2.03 17.15
N GLN A 365 -6.47 1.51 16.35
CA GLN A 365 -7.77 2.15 16.17
C GLN A 365 -8.66 2.02 17.40
N ARG A 366 -9.10 3.17 17.91
CA ARG A 366 -10.07 3.27 19.00
C ARG A 366 -11.44 3.59 18.42
N GLY A 367 -12.45 2.77 18.73
CA GLY A 367 -13.83 3.00 18.28
C GLY A 367 -14.21 2.15 17.06
N HIS A 368 -14.91 2.77 16.09
CA HIS A 368 -15.46 2.07 14.92
C HIS A 368 -14.32 1.66 13.98
N GLN A 369 -13.97 0.37 13.99
CA GLN A 369 -12.96 -0.16 13.07
C GLN A 369 -13.56 -0.28 11.65
N PRO A 370 -12.82 0.06 10.58
CA PRO A 370 -13.20 -0.22 9.21
C PRO A 370 -13.45 -1.72 9.08
N THR A 371 -14.73 -2.06 8.95
CA THR A 371 -15.18 -3.45 8.84
C THR A 371 -14.48 -4.14 7.68
N GLU A 372 -14.25 -3.42 6.59
CA GLU A 372 -13.53 -3.90 5.40
C GLU A 372 -12.08 -4.31 5.70
N LEU A 373 -11.29 -3.49 6.40
CA LEU A 373 -9.90 -3.84 6.71
C LEU A 373 -9.79 -4.99 7.70
N ARG A 374 -10.73 -5.06 8.66
CA ARG A 374 -10.80 -6.20 9.59
C ARG A 374 -11.13 -7.48 8.84
N SER A 375 -12.19 -7.48 8.02
CA SER A 375 -12.57 -8.64 7.21
C SER A 375 -11.47 -9.04 6.23
N PHE A 376 -10.72 -8.07 5.71
CA PHE A 376 -9.55 -8.35 4.89
C PHE A 376 -8.43 -9.02 5.70
N LEU A 377 -8.08 -8.51 6.88
CA LEU A 377 -7.10 -9.13 7.77
C LEU A 377 -7.49 -10.57 8.14
N GLU A 378 -8.76 -10.80 8.48
CA GLU A 378 -9.30 -12.14 8.76
C GLU A 378 -9.06 -13.07 7.58
N LYS A 379 -9.33 -12.61 6.35
CA LYS A 379 -9.07 -13.36 5.13
C LYS A 379 -7.58 -13.65 4.90
N LEU A 380 -6.69 -12.70 5.17
CA LEU A 380 -5.24 -12.92 5.08
C LEU A 380 -4.79 -14.02 6.06
N ILE A 381 -5.33 -14.00 7.28
CA ILE A 381 -5.08 -14.98 8.34
C ILE A 381 -5.63 -16.36 7.94
N GLU A 382 -6.87 -16.41 7.42
CA GLU A 382 -7.49 -17.63 6.92
C GLU A 382 -6.67 -18.28 5.80
N ALA A 383 -6.15 -17.50 4.85
CA ALA A 383 -5.28 -18.01 3.79
C ALA A 383 -3.98 -18.62 4.37
N CYS A 384 -3.36 -17.98 5.36
CA CYS A 384 -2.20 -18.54 6.07
C CYS A 384 -2.55 -19.86 6.78
N ILE A 385 -3.64 -19.88 7.54
CA ILE A 385 -4.11 -21.07 8.26
C ILE A 385 -4.43 -22.21 7.29
N ALA A 386 -5.04 -21.89 6.15
CA ALA A 386 -5.35 -22.86 5.10
C ALA A 386 -4.10 -23.50 4.51
N LEU A 387 -2.96 -22.78 4.52
CA LEU A 387 -1.67 -23.27 4.04
C LEU A 387 -0.80 -23.91 5.12
N SER A 388 -1.07 -23.71 6.40
CA SER A 388 -0.24 -24.27 7.48
C SER A 388 -0.37 -25.79 7.57
N HIS A 389 0.75 -26.43 7.92
CA HIS A 389 0.81 -27.84 8.28
C HIS A 389 -0.04 -28.12 9.54
N PRO A 390 -0.37 -29.39 9.84
CA PRO A 390 -1.19 -29.71 11.01
C PRO A 390 -0.60 -29.31 12.37
N GLU A 391 0.73 -29.18 12.46
CA GLU A 391 1.45 -28.67 13.63
C GLU A 391 1.60 -27.13 13.65
N LEU A 392 0.90 -26.44 12.74
CA LEU A 392 0.88 -24.98 12.59
C LEU A 392 2.21 -24.37 12.13
N SER A 393 3.12 -25.20 11.62
CA SER A 393 4.27 -24.75 10.83
C SER A 393 3.84 -24.47 9.39
N PHE A 394 4.73 -23.94 8.55
CA PHE A 394 4.42 -23.60 7.17
C PHE A 394 5.35 -24.30 6.18
N PRO A 395 4.86 -24.58 4.96
CA PRO A 395 5.74 -24.98 3.86
C PRO A 395 6.68 -23.84 3.46
N GLU A 396 7.81 -24.18 2.85
CA GLU A 396 8.73 -23.18 2.29
C GLU A 396 8.09 -22.53 1.06
N LEU A 397 7.56 -21.31 1.24
CA LEU A 397 6.97 -20.49 0.18
C LEU A 397 7.86 -19.27 -0.07
N GLY A 398 8.74 -19.38 -1.07
CA GLY A 398 9.71 -18.35 -1.43
C GLY A 398 11.16 -18.75 -1.13
N THR A 399 12.10 -17.88 -1.49
CA THR A 399 13.55 -18.13 -1.31
C THR A 399 14.05 -17.79 0.08
N GLU A 400 13.31 -16.97 0.82
CA GLU A 400 13.66 -16.60 2.18
C GLU A 400 13.03 -17.56 3.17
N PRO A 401 13.74 -17.89 4.27
CA PRO A 401 13.16 -18.71 5.31
C PRO A 401 11.91 -18.01 5.86
N ALA A 402 10.88 -18.82 6.13
CA ALA A 402 9.72 -18.38 6.87
C ALA A 402 10.18 -17.64 8.15
N PRO A 403 9.56 -16.51 8.53
CA PRO A 403 9.71 -16.01 9.89
C PRO A 403 9.40 -17.13 10.89
N ASN A 404 10.03 -17.09 12.08
CA ASN A 404 9.63 -17.94 13.21
C ASN A 404 8.23 -17.49 13.65
N PHE A 405 7.24 -17.95 12.91
CA PHE A 405 5.89 -17.47 12.95
C PHE A 405 4.98 -18.68 12.87
N ARG A 406 4.06 -18.76 13.83
CA ARG A 406 3.14 -19.88 13.94
C ARG A 406 1.71 -19.40 13.74
N ALA A 407 0.88 -20.24 13.12
CA ALA A 407 -0.49 -19.84 12.80
C ALA A 407 -1.36 -19.58 14.05
N ASP A 408 -1.02 -20.15 15.21
CA ASP A 408 -1.70 -19.87 16.49
C ASP A 408 -1.41 -18.46 17.02
N GLU A 409 -0.30 -17.82 16.64
CA GLU A 409 0.02 -16.44 17.03
C GLU A 409 -0.86 -15.39 16.32
N LEU A 410 -1.59 -15.81 15.29
CA LEU A 410 -2.42 -14.92 14.48
C LEU A 410 -3.78 -14.61 15.10
N HIS A 411 -4.38 -15.55 15.83
CA HIS A 411 -5.69 -15.36 16.43
C HIS A 411 -6.04 -16.46 17.46
N ASP A 412 -6.24 -16.08 18.73
CA ASP A 412 -6.54 -17.03 19.81
C ASP A 412 -7.93 -17.70 19.68
N ASP A 413 -8.88 -17.02 19.05
CA ASP A 413 -10.29 -17.47 18.99
C ASP A 413 -10.65 -18.35 17.79
N ILE A 414 -9.81 -18.41 16.75
CA ILE A 414 -10.13 -19.16 15.54
C ILE A 414 -9.57 -20.56 15.70
N LYS A 415 -10.41 -21.51 16.13
CA LYS A 415 -10.16 -22.95 15.89
C LYS A 415 -10.51 -23.23 14.45
N PRO A 416 -9.56 -23.23 13.52
CA PRO A 416 -9.90 -23.34 12.12
C PRO A 416 -10.42 -24.75 11.88
N GLN A 417 -11.51 -24.85 11.12
CA GLN A 417 -11.87 -26.14 10.54
C GLN A 417 -10.83 -26.47 9.47
N MET A 418 -9.74 -27.11 9.89
CA MET A 418 -8.67 -27.56 9.03
C MET A 418 -9.18 -28.69 8.13
N THR A 419 -9.79 -28.29 7.02
CA THR A 419 -10.22 -29.15 5.92
C THR A 419 -9.43 -28.79 4.67
N SER A 420 -9.58 -29.59 3.61
CA SER A 420 -8.97 -29.27 2.32
C SER A 420 -9.49 -27.94 1.78
N HIS A 421 -8.58 -27.12 1.25
CA HIS A 421 -8.86 -25.73 0.90
C HIS A 421 -8.19 -25.38 -0.43
N ALA A 422 -8.80 -24.46 -1.19
CA ALA A 422 -8.28 -23.98 -2.45
C ALA A 422 -8.14 -22.45 -2.40
N LEU A 423 -6.98 -21.97 -2.82
CA LEU A 423 -6.67 -20.57 -3.10
C LEU A 423 -6.48 -20.47 -4.63
N PRO A 424 -7.59 -20.40 -5.39
CA PRO A 424 -7.57 -20.58 -6.84
C PRO A 424 -6.83 -19.46 -7.56
N ASP A 425 -6.92 -18.22 -7.08
CA ASP A 425 -6.25 -17.07 -7.68
C ASP A 425 -4.73 -17.13 -7.42
N THR A 426 -4.33 -17.61 -6.24
CA THR A 426 -2.94 -17.86 -5.89
C THR A 426 -2.39 -19.13 -6.55
N GLY A 427 -3.26 -20.04 -6.96
CA GLY A 427 -2.91 -21.35 -7.52
C GLY A 427 -2.45 -22.38 -6.48
N TYR A 428 -2.80 -22.20 -5.20
CA TYR A 428 -2.46 -23.13 -4.12
C TYR A 428 -3.64 -24.01 -3.72
N TYR A 429 -3.40 -25.31 -3.63
CA TYR A 429 -4.44 -26.29 -3.30
C TYR A 429 -3.94 -27.21 -2.20
N VAL A 430 -4.67 -27.21 -1.09
CA VAL A 430 -4.34 -27.99 0.10
C VAL A 430 -5.33 -29.14 0.23
N MET A 431 -4.80 -30.35 0.22
CA MET A 431 -5.54 -31.58 0.49
C MET A 431 -5.18 -32.07 1.88
N ARG A 432 -6.15 -32.24 2.80
CA ARG A 432 -5.86 -32.72 4.16
C ARG A 432 -6.96 -33.60 4.76
N SER A 433 -6.58 -34.54 5.64
CA SER A 433 -7.54 -35.40 6.36
C SER A 433 -8.16 -34.73 7.61
N GLY A 434 -7.53 -33.68 8.15
CA GLY A 434 -7.99 -32.98 9.34
C GLY A 434 -6.97 -31.97 9.86
N GLY A 435 -7.16 -31.51 11.11
CA GLY A 435 -6.26 -30.59 11.81
C GLY A 435 -5.43 -31.19 12.94
N GLY A 436 -5.52 -32.51 13.15
CA GLY A 436 -4.69 -33.21 14.14
C GLY A 436 -3.24 -33.31 13.67
N THR A 437 -2.28 -33.38 14.60
CA THR A 437 -0.85 -33.49 14.28
C THR A 437 -0.48 -34.75 13.49
N ASP A 438 -1.35 -35.74 13.44
CA ASP A 438 -1.24 -36.97 12.65
C ASP A 438 -1.90 -36.88 11.27
N ALA A 439 -2.55 -35.76 10.94
CA ALA A 439 -3.25 -35.58 9.68
C ALA A 439 -2.30 -35.68 8.48
N GLN A 440 -2.82 -36.21 7.38
CA GLN A 440 -2.18 -36.15 6.08
C GLN A 440 -2.47 -34.78 5.48
N TYR A 441 -1.46 -34.17 4.87
CA TYR A 441 -1.51 -32.87 4.25
C TYR A 441 -0.65 -32.88 2.98
N LEU A 442 -1.16 -32.30 1.90
CA LEU A 442 -0.42 -32.06 0.67
C LEU A 442 -0.74 -30.65 0.17
N LEU A 443 0.31 -29.86 -0.10
CA LEU A 443 0.20 -28.58 -0.80
C LEU A 443 0.63 -28.74 -2.25
N PHE A 444 -0.28 -28.42 -3.17
CA PHE A 444 -0.05 -28.41 -4.61
C PHE A 444 -0.03 -26.97 -5.15
N ASP A 445 1.04 -26.63 -5.84
CA ASP A 445 1.21 -25.37 -6.57
C ASP A 445 0.96 -25.61 -8.07
N THR A 446 -0.17 -25.09 -8.54
CA THR A 446 -0.62 -25.26 -9.93
C THR A 446 0.11 -24.39 -10.92
N ALA A 447 0.66 -23.24 -10.50
CA ALA A 447 1.44 -22.37 -11.40
C ALA A 447 2.70 -23.08 -11.93
N GLN A 448 3.13 -24.13 -11.23
CA GLN A 448 4.30 -24.93 -11.61
C GLN A 448 4.01 -26.41 -11.73
N LEU A 449 2.78 -26.82 -11.44
CA LEU A 449 2.37 -28.21 -11.29
C LEU A 449 3.29 -28.97 -10.32
N GLU A 450 3.66 -28.40 -9.18
CA GLU A 450 4.56 -29.01 -8.20
C GLU A 450 3.89 -29.29 -6.86
N ILE A 451 4.26 -30.42 -6.23
CA ILE A 451 3.90 -30.68 -4.83
C ILE A 451 4.93 -29.97 -3.96
N ARG A 452 4.51 -28.90 -3.30
CA ARG A 452 5.37 -28.04 -2.47
C ARG A 452 5.69 -28.64 -1.12
N SER A 453 4.73 -29.32 -0.53
CA SER A 453 4.92 -29.99 0.75
C SER A 453 4.01 -31.20 0.85
N PHE A 454 4.54 -32.26 1.43
CA PHE A 454 3.75 -33.43 1.81
C PHE A 454 4.08 -33.77 3.26
N PHE A 455 3.05 -33.85 4.09
CA PHE A 455 3.15 -34.13 5.52
C PHE A 455 2.21 -35.28 5.87
N ALA A 456 2.68 -36.25 6.64
CA ALA A 456 1.84 -37.34 7.12
C ALA A 456 2.42 -37.95 8.41
N HIS A 457 1.53 -38.32 9.34
CA HIS A 457 1.90 -38.99 10.59
C HIS A 457 2.94 -38.21 11.41
N GLY A 458 2.75 -36.89 11.55
CA GLY A 458 3.59 -36.04 12.37
C GLY A 458 4.97 -35.71 11.79
N ARG A 459 5.19 -35.93 10.49
CA ARG A 459 6.46 -35.60 9.83
C ARG A 459 6.25 -35.09 8.40
N GLN A 460 7.11 -34.15 8.00
CA GLN A 460 7.24 -33.71 6.62
C GLN A 460 8.01 -34.77 5.83
N LEU A 461 7.45 -35.21 4.70
CA LEU A 461 7.98 -36.27 3.85
C LEU A 461 8.58 -35.72 2.55
N LEU A 462 8.06 -34.60 2.04
CA LEU A 462 8.59 -33.93 0.85
C LEU A 462 8.65 -32.42 1.09
N VAL A 463 9.72 -31.82 0.61
CA VAL A 463 9.94 -30.37 0.53
C VAL A 463 10.20 -30.05 -0.93
N GLY A 464 9.35 -29.23 -1.54
CA GLY A 464 9.55 -28.73 -2.89
C GLY A 464 10.54 -27.56 -2.91
N ALA A 465 11.33 -27.45 -3.96
CA ALA A 465 12.27 -26.34 -4.13
C ALA A 465 11.54 -25.04 -4.45
N PRO A 466 12.05 -23.88 -3.98
CA PRO A 466 11.53 -22.59 -4.39
C PRO A 466 11.78 -22.35 -5.87
N SER A 467 10.91 -21.57 -6.50
CA SER A 467 10.88 -21.44 -7.96
C SER A 467 10.02 -20.26 -8.39
N ILE A 468 10.28 -19.77 -9.60
CA ILE A 468 9.81 -18.46 -10.09
C ILE A 468 8.44 -18.58 -10.79
N GLU A 469 7.69 -17.48 -10.74
CA GLU A 469 6.28 -17.27 -11.13
C GLU A 469 5.92 -17.66 -12.58
N ARG A 470 4.65 -18.06 -12.76
CA ARG A 470 3.96 -18.24 -14.05
C ARG A 470 2.46 -17.97 -13.87
N ASP A 471 1.79 -17.59 -14.96
CA ASP A 471 0.35 -17.32 -14.97
C ASP A 471 -0.47 -18.56 -14.60
N ALA A 472 -1.57 -18.32 -13.89
CA ALA A 472 -2.51 -19.36 -13.48
C ALA A 472 -3.18 -20.02 -14.69
N SER A 473 -3.35 -21.33 -14.59
CA SER A 473 -3.98 -22.16 -15.61
C SER A 473 -5.38 -22.61 -15.20
N ASP A 474 -6.15 -23.11 -16.17
CA ASP A 474 -7.44 -23.73 -15.93
C ASP A 474 -7.27 -24.90 -14.95
N THR A 475 -7.79 -24.72 -13.73
CA THR A 475 -7.65 -25.68 -12.64
C THR A 475 -9.02 -26.13 -12.17
N ARG A 476 -9.23 -27.44 -12.20
CA ARG A 476 -10.42 -28.09 -11.68
C ARG A 476 -10.15 -28.57 -10.25
N TRP A 477 -10.97 -28.12 -9.30
CA TRP A 477 -10.91 -28.54 -7.89
C TRP A 477 -12.24 -29.14 -7.44
N ILE A 478 -12.17 -30.28 -6.75
CA ILE A 478 -13.32 -30.97 -6.13
C ILE A 478 -12.89 -31.41 -4.73
N THR A 479 -13.67 -31.04 -3.70
CA THR A 479 -13.48 -31.51 -2.32
C THR A 479 -14.77 -32.13 -1.81
N THR A 480 -14.68 -33.28 -1.17
CA THR A 480 -15.79 -34.01 -0.55
C THR A 480 -15.37 -34.53 0.82
N PRO A 481 -16.29 -35.06 1.65
CA PRO A 481 -15.90 -35.68 2.92
C PRO A 481 -14.96 -36.88 2.78
N THR A 482 -14.95 -37.57 1.63
CA THR A 482 -14.19 -38.82 1.44
C THR A 482 -13.01 -38.71 0.48
N PHE A 483 -13.01 -37.72 -0.42
CA PHE A 483 -11.91 -37.52 -1.36
C PHE A 483 -11.74 -36.05 -1.77
N ASP A 484 -10.53 -35.72 -2.23
CA ASP A 484 -10.25 -34.50 -2.99
C ASP A 484 -9.71 -34.84 -4.39
N PHE A 485 -9.91 -33.93 -5.33
CA PHE A 485 -9.35 -34.01 -6.66
C PHE A 485 -8.94 -32.61 -7.13
N VAL A 486 -7.71 -32.49 -7.61
CA VAL A 486 -7.23 -31.32 -8.35
C VAL A 486 -6.70 -31.76 -9.70
N GLU A 487 -6.97 -30.98 -10.73
CA GLU A 487 -6.37 -31.14 -12.05
C GLU A 487 -6.01 -29.78 -12.59
N SER A 488 -4.78 -29.65 -13.08
CA SER A 488 -4.28 -28.42 -13.67
C SER A 488 -3.43 -28.72 -14.89
N TRP A 489 -3.50 -27.83 -15.87
CA TRP A 489 -2.72 -27.89 -17.10
C TRP A 489 -1.63 -26.83 -17.10
N HIS A 490 -0.52 -27.09 -17.76
CA HIS A 490 0.55 -26.13 -17.95
C HIS A 490 1.11 -26.28 -19.36
N LYS A 491 1.35 -25.17 -20.03
CA LYS A 491 2.00 -25.16 -21.35
C LYS A 491 3.44 -24.72 -21.21
N ALA A 492 4.37 -25.62 -21.51
CA ALA A 492 5.80 -25.35 -21.56
C ALA A 492 6.30 -25.55 -22.99
N ARG A 493 6.51 -24.45 -23.73
CA ARG A 493 6.88 -24.47 -25.16
C ARG A 493 5.83 -25.25 -25.97
N ASP A 494 6.23 -26.41 -26.53
CA ASP A 494 5.42 -27.27 -27.39
C ASP A 494 4.82 -28.48 -26.64
N ILE A 495 4.96 -28.50 -25.30
CA ILE A 495 4.44 -29.55 -24.44
C ILE A 495 3.36 -28.97 -23.53
N HIS A 496 2.20 -29.62 -23.54
CA HIS A 496 1.15 -29.48 -22.55
C HIS A 496 1.33 -30.55 -21.48
N HIS A 497 1.66 -30.14 -20.26
CA HIS A 497 1.71 -31.01 -19.09
C HIS A 497 0.42 -30.84 -18.31
N LYS A 498 -0.29 -31.94 -18.08
CA LYS A 498 -1.41 -32.01 -17.13
C LYS A 498 -0.98 -32.80 -15.92
N ARG A 499 -1.23 -32.25 -14.73
CA ARG A 499 -1.10 -32.99 -13.47
C ARG A 499 -2.46 -33.06 -12.78
N SER A 500 -2.88 -34.28 -12.47
CA SER A 500 -4.07 -34.57 -11.69
C SER A 500 -3.66 -35.26 -10.38
N ILE A 501 -4.17 -34.80 -9.24
CA ILE A 501 -3.97 -35.44 -7.95
C ILE A 501 -5.33 -35.84 -7.40
N PHE A 502 -5.49 -37.13 -7.09
CA PHE A 502 -6.68 -37.67 -6.43
C PHE A 502 -6.28 -38.16 -5.03
N TYR A 503 -6.98 -37.68 -4.01
CA TYR A 503 -6.69 -37.99 -2.62
C TYR A 503 -7.88 -38.69 -1.97
N VAL A 504 -7.69 -39.93 -1.51
CA VAL A 504 -8.65 -40.61 -0.63
C VAL A 504 -8.34 -40.18 0.80
N LYS A 505 -9.24 -39.39 1.42
CA LYS A 505 -8.95 -38.69 2.66
C LYS A 505 -8.53 -39.65 3.78
N GLY A 506 -7.32 -39.46 4.31
CA GLY A 506 -6.75 -40.24 5.40
C GLY A 506 -6.11 -41.56 4.96
N ASP A 507 -6.02 -41.85 3.67
CA ASP A 507 -5.45 -43.09 3.14
C ASP A 507 -4.25 -42.80 2.22
N TYR A 508 -4.48 -42.46 0.94
CA TYR A 508 -3.41 -42.29 -0.06
C TYR A 508 -3.72 -41.25 -1.13
N PHE A 509 -2.65 -40.83 -1.82
CA PHE A 509 -2.67 -39.93 -2.98
C PHE A 509 -2.33 -40.69 -4.26
N ILE A 510 -3.02 -40.38 -5.35
CA ILE A 510 -2.69 -40.78 -6.72
C ILE A 510 -2.29 -39.54 -7.49
N VAL A 511 -1.06 -39.51 -7.98
CA VAL A 511 -0.57 -38.45 -8.89
C VAL A 511 -0.53 -39.01 -10.30
N HIS A 512 -1.22 -38.35 -11.23
CA HIS A 512 -1.27 -38.72 -12.63
C HIS A 512 -0.75 -37.57 -13.49
N ASP A 513 0.36 -37.81 -14.20
CA ASP A 513 0.97 -36.88 -15.13
C ASP A 513 0.69 -37.31 -16.58
N LEU A 514 0.16 -36.39 -17.38
CA LEU A 514 -0.03 -36.56 -18.82
C LEU A 514 0.74 -35.47 -19.56
N PHE A 515 1.60 -35.87 -20.48
CA PHE A 515 2.33 -34.95 -21.36
C PHE A 515 1.82 -35.12 -22.79
N LEU A 516 1.43 -34.03 -23.42
CA LEU A 516 1.01 -33.97 -24.82
C LEU A 516 1.92 -32.99 -25.56
N GLY A 517 2.53 -33.40 -26.66
CA GLY A 517 3.40 -32.55 -27.47
C GLY A 517 3.87 -33.28 -28.72
N GLU A 518 4.49 -32.54 -29.64
CA GLU A 518 5.10 -33.12 -30.84
C GLU A 518 6.59 -33.44 -30.60
N GLY A 519 7.06 -34.52 -31.24
CA GLY A 519 8.46 -34.94 -31.21
C GLY A 519 8.84 -35.82 -30.02
N GLU A 520 10.08 -36.31 -30.05
CA GLU A 520 10.65 -37.12 -28.97
C GLU A 520 11.13 -36.22 -27.83
N GLN A 521 10.67 -36.50 -26.62
CA GLN A 521 10.99 -35.72 -25.42
C GLN A 521 11.40 -36.66 -24.29
N THR A 522 12.43 -36.28 -23.53
CA THR A 522 12.84 -37.03 -22.33
C THR A 522 12.26 -36.37 -21.10
N PHE A 523 11.41 -37.08 -20.37
CA PHE A 523 10.84 -36.63 -19.11
C PHE A 523 11.58 -37.27 -17.94
N ARG A 524 11.90 -36.47 -16.92
CA ARG A 524 12.50 -36.96 -15.69
C ARG A 524 11.60 -36.59 -14.51
N LEU A 525 11.03 -37.61 -13.87
CA LEU A 525 10.43 -37.45 -12.56
C LEU A 525 11.55 -37.40 -11.52
N VAL A 526 11.76 -36.24 -10.92
CA VAL A 526 12.76 -36.03 -9.87
C VAL A 526 12.04 -35.84 -8.54
N PRO A 527 11.79 -36.90 -7.76
CA PRO A 527 11.31 -36.73 -6.40
C PRO A 527 12.42 -36.03 -5.59
N GLN A 528 12.12 -34.85 -5.04
CA GLN A 528 12.97 -34.24 -4.02
C GLN A 528 12.73 -34.96 -2.70
N GLN A 529 13.68 -35.81 -2.33
CA GLN A 529 13.58 -36.66 -1.16
C GLN A 529 14.06 -35.91 0.08
N ASP A 530 13.35 -36.11 1.19
CA ASP A 530 13.99 -35.98 2.49
C ASP A 530 15.17 -36.97 2.55
N LYS A 531 16.29 -36.55 3.13
CA LYS A 531 17.54 -37.31 3.24
C LYS A 531 17.37 -38.66 3.96
N HIS A 532 16.23 -38.85 4.64
CA HIS A 532 15.89 -40.02 5.43
C HIS A 532 14.85 -40.96 4.79
N LEU A 533 14.36 -40.65 3.58
CA LEU A 533 13.36 -41.46 2.88
C LEU A 533 14.00 -42.38 1.84
N PHE A 534 13.74 -43.69 1.97
CA PHE A 534 14.12 -44.67 0.96
C PHE A 534 12.97 -44.84 -0.05
N VAL A 535 13.18 -44.39 -1.29
CA VAL A 535 12.23 -44.65 -2.37
C VAL A 535 12.49 -46.02 -2.96
N ARG A 536 11.50 -46.90 -2.87
CA ARG A 536 11.48 -48.16 -3.58
C ARG A 536 10.54 -48.03 -4.77
N THR A 537 11.10 -47.95 -5.97
CA THR A 537 10.31 -48.03 -7.20
C THR A 537 9.82 -49.46 -7.36
N VAL A 538 8.50 -49.66 -7.34
CA VAL A 538 7.88 -50.97 -7.58
C VAL A 538 7.40 -51.00 -9.04
N GLY A 539 8.25 -51.54 -9.91
CA GLY A 539 8.00 -51.69 -11.34
C GLY A 539 9.24 -52.27 -12.05
N ASP A 540 9.05 -52.95 -13.18
CA ASP A 540 10.14 -53.43 -14.05
C ASP A 540 10.88 -52.20 -14.64
N ALA A 541 11.80 -51.59 -13.88
CA ALA A 541 12.65 -50.51 -14.38
C ALA A 541 13.49 -50.98 -15.59
N ASP A 542 13.76 -52.30 -15.68
CA ASP A 542 14.43 -52.94 -16.81
C ASP A 542 13.52 -53.22 -18.03
N LYS A 543 12.22 -52.88 -17.96
CA LYS A 543 11.27 -52.98 -19.09
C LYS A 543 10.48 -51.71 -19.37
N LEU A 544 11.01 -50.54 -19.01
CA LEU A 544 10.56 -49.31 -19.69
C LEU A 544 10.97 -49.43 -21.16
N PRO A 545 10.03 -49.48 -22.13
CA PRO A 545 10.41 -49.59 -23.53
C PRO A 545 11.27 -48.38 -23.89
N THR A 546 12.54 -48.65 -24.18
CA THR A 546 13.37 -47.76 -24.98
C THR A 546 12.64 -47.64 -26.33
N VAL A 547 12.06 -46.47 -26.60
CA VAL A 547 11.41 -46.11 -27.87
C VAL A 547 10.07 -46.82 -28.14
N LEU A 548 8.96 -46.14 -27.83
CA LEU A 548 7.74 -46.29 -28.62
C LEU A 548 7.79 -45.24 -29.74
N ASN A 549 8.19 -45.67 -30.93
CA ASN A 549 8.03 -44.88 -32.15
C ASN A 549 6.55 -44.86 -32.50
N THR A 550 5.92 -43.69 -32.41
CA THR A 550 4.73 -43.32 -33.18
C THR A 550 4.99 -42.01 -33.89
#